data_AF-A0AA93HL25-F1
#
_entry.id   AF-A0AA93HL25-F1
#
_cell.length_a   1.000
_cell.length_b   1.000
_cell.length_c   1.000
_cell.angle_alpha   90.00
_cell.angle_beta   90.00
_cell.angle_gamma   90.00
#
_symmetry.space_group_name_H-M   'P 1'
#
loop_
_entity.id
_entity.type
_entity.pdbx_description
1 polymer ?
#
loop_
_entity_poly.entity_id
_entity_poly.type
_entity_poly.pdbx_seq_one_letter_code
_entity_poly.pdbx_strand_id
1 'polypeptide(L)'
;MGLIDPERAVQQTDLIWTKLSKLRNAVAQKRSRVTCLRRWSEFIRERDGHRCVDCHSRKGLSAHHISRKCMFTGAEFETGNGLTLCRDCHKEVHQGFNGRPDLSLPVDAQGGEKLRLMERLYSILVDDAVDRGLMNDELYFLSDEVLQTFGRMQGYDQPASFPGARLEQAYLMLAEPERNVRQAIGEANGFNLPNGPLLPGGMVLMFETDTRARSGFAIRRYPVRTGRGGRSERSS
;
A
#
# COMPACT_ATOMS: atom_id res chain seq x y z
N MET A 1 -30.55 1.17 -2.15
CA MET A 1 -29.35 1.52 -1.34
C MET A 1 -29.70 1.18 0.10
N GLY A 2 -29.31 -0.01 0.56
CA GLY A 2 -29.69 -0.49 1.88
C GLY A 2 -28.87 0.22 2.95
N LEU A 3 -29.53 0.95 3.84
CA LEU A 3 -28.90 1.53 5.03
C LEU A 3 -28.30 0.36 5.83
N ILE A 4 -26.98 0.37 6.03
CA ILE A 4 -26.31 -0.60 6.89
C ILE A 4 -26.81 -0.31 8.31
N ASP A 5 -27.39 -1.33 8.93
CA ASP A 5 -27.82 -1.31 10.32
C ASP A 5 -26.63 -0.89 11.23
N PRO A 6 -26.72 0.25 11.94
CA PRO A 6 -25.64 0.75 12.78
C PRO A 6 -25.16 -0.27 13.82
N GLU A 7 -26.06 -1.11 14.33
CA GLU A 7 -25.75 -2.13 15.33
C GLU A 7 -24.88 -3.24 14.73
N ARG A 8 -25.17 -3.64 13.48
CA ARG A 8 -24.34 -4.60 12.74
C ARG A 8 -22.96 -4.06 12.40
N ALA A 9 -22.85 -2.77 12.12
CA ALA A 9 -21.56 -2.12 11.85
C ALA A 9 -20.66 -2.10 13.10
N VAL A 10 -21.24 -1.84 14.28
CA VAL A 10 -20.54 -1.90 15.57
C VAL A 10 -20.08 -3.33 15.89
N GLN A 11 -20.98 -4.31 15.81
CA GLN A 11 -20.65 -5.72 16.06
C GLN A 11 -19.54 -6.24 15.13
N GLN A 12 -19.55 -5.83 13.86
CA GLN A 12 -18.49 -6.17 12.91
C GLN A 12 -17.15 -5.55 13.31
N THR A 13 -17.16 -4.29 13.76
CA THR A 13 -15.95 -3.58 14.20
C THR A 13 -15.33 -4.28 15.41
N ASP A 14 -16.14 -4.67 16.41
CA ASP A 14 -15.67 -5.41 17.59
C ASP A 14 -15.02 -6.75 17.24
N LEU A 15 -15.58 -7.44 16.25
CA LEU A 15 -15.03 -8.71 15.78
C LEU A 15 -13.68 -8.50 15.09
N ILE A 16 -13.52 -7.45 14.28
CA ILE A 16 -12.24 -7.09 13.64
C ILE A 16 -11.16 -6.88 14.71
N TRP A 17 -11.44 -6.07 15.73
CA TRP A 17 -10.50 -5.82 16.83
C TRP A 17 -10.19 -7.08 17.63
N THR A 18 -11.19 -7.93 17.88
CA THR A 18 -10.98 -9.22 18.55
C THR A 18 -10.03 -10.13 17.77
N LYS A 19 -10.17 -10.18 16.43
CA LYS A 19 -9.26 -10.96 15.57
C LYS A 19 -7.86 -10.36 15.56
N LEU A 20 -7.74 -9.02 15.52
CA LEU A 20 -6.46 -8.32 15.57
C LEU A 20 -5.70 -8.64 16.87
N SER A 21 -6.38 -8.55 18.02
CA SER A 21 -5.78 -8.88 19.32
C SER A 21 -5.31 -10.33 19.38
N LYS A 22 -6.08 -11.28 18.81
CA LYS A 22 -5.65 -12.69 18.71
C LYS A 22 -4.41 -12.87 17.83
N LEU A 23 -4.31 -12.14 16.72
CA LEU A 23 -3.12 -12.14 15.87
C LEU A 23 -1.91 -11.58 16.63
N ARG A 24 -2.04 -10.37 17.20
CA ARG A 24 -0.97 -9.70 17.94
C ARG A 24 -0.45 -10.57 19.09
N ASN A 25 -1.35 -11.17 19.86
CA ASN A 25 -0.97 -12.08 20.95
C ASN A 25 -0.22 -13.32 20.44
N ALA A 26 -0.64 -13.91 19.31
CA ALA A 26 0.04 -15.06 18.73
C ALA A 26 1.47 -14.71 18.26
N VAL A 27 1.64 -13.54 17.63
CA VAL A 27 2.95 -13.05 17.18
C VAL A 27 3.84 -12.69 18.36
N ALA A 28 3.33 -11.96 19.35
CA ALA A 28 4.07 -11.58 20.56
C ALA A 28 4.55 -12.79 21.38
N GLN A 29 3.71 -13.83 21.48
CA GLN A 29 4.05 -15.10 22.13
C GLN A 29 4.94 -16.00 21.27
N LYS A 30 5.38 -15.56 20.08
CA LYS A 30 6.20 -16.33 19.14
C LYS A 30 5.62 -17.73 18.87
N ARG A 31 4.30 -17.81 18.68
CA ARG A 31 3.62 -19.07 18.32
C ARG A 31 4.15 -19.58 16.97
N SER A 32 3.86 -20.85 16.66
CA SER A 32 4.29 -21.46 15.40
C SER A 32 3.84 -20.62 14.20
N ARG A 33 4.69 -20.55 13.16
CA ARG A 33 4.40 -19.80 11.94
C ARG A 33 3.04 -20.14 11.33
N VAL A 34 2.67 -21.42 11.33
CA VAL A 34 1.35 -21.90 10.86
C VAL A 34 0.21 -21.26 11.66
N THR A 35 0.36 -21.15 12.99
CA THR A 35 -0.63 -20.50 13.85
C THR A 35 -0.75 -19.01 13.54
N CYS A 36 0.37 -18.29 13.43
CA CYS A 36 0.37 -16.87 13.10
C CYS A 36 -0.24 -16.61 11.72
N LEU A 37 0.12 -17.40 10.69
CA LEU A 37 -0.46 -17.31 9.34
C LEU A 37 -1.97 -17.54 9.35
N ARG A 38 -2.45 -18.53 10.11
CA ARG A 38 -3.88 -18.80 10.23
C ARG A 38 -4.61 -17.62 10.87
N ARG A 39 -4.08 -17.07 11.96
CA ARG A 39 -4.68 -15.90 12.64
C ARG A 39 -4.64 -14.65 11.77
N TRP A 40 -3.55 -14.44 11.04
CA TRP A 40 -3.41 -13.35 10.08
C TRP A 40 -4.45 -13.48 8.97
N SER A 41 -4.59 -14.65 8.35
CA SER A 41 -5.61 -14.91 7.32
C SER A 41 -7.04 -14.78 7.83
N GLU A 42 -7.32 -15.20 9.08
CA GLU A 42 -8.60 -14.98 9.76
C GLU A 42 -8.89 -13.47 9.94
N PHE A 43 -7.89 -12.70 10.40
CA PHE A 43 -8.02 -11.26 10.59
C PHE A 43 -8.24 -10.52 9.27
N ILE A 44 -7.44 -10.79 8.23
CA ILE A 44 -7.54 -10.13 6.93
C ILE A 44 -8.93 -10.34 6.32
N ARG A 45 -9.45 -11.57 6.33
CA ARG A 45 -10.80 -11.87 5.83
C ARG A 45 -11.91 -11.19 6.62
N GLU A 46 -11.75 -11.09 7.93
CA GLU A 46 -12.71 -10.39 8.80
C GLU A 46 -12.72 -8.88 8.50
N ARG A 47 -11.53 -8.26 8.51
CA ARG A 47 -11.35 -6.84 8.18
C ARG A 47 -11.94 -6.51 6.82
N ASP A 48 -11.70 -7.35 5.82
CA ASP A 48 -12.18 -7.13 4.46
C ASP A 48 -13.67 -7.48 4.26
N GLY A 49 -14.37 -7.89 5.32
CA GLY A 49 -15.82 -8.12 5.31
C GLY A 49 -16.23 -9.42 4.62
N HIS A 50 -15.35 -10.43 4.64
CA HIS A 50 -15.51 -11.72 3.97
C HIS A 50 -15.93 -11.55 2.51
N ARG A 51 -15.20 -10.71 1.78
CA ARG A 51 -15.34 -10.50 0.34
C ARG A 51 -13.99 -10.21 -0.31
N CYS A 52 -13.90 -10.46 -1.60
CA CYS A 52 -12.78 -10.03 -2.42
C CYS A 52 -12.70 -8.51 -2.41
N VAL A 53 -11.54 -7.94 -2.06
CA VAL A 53 -11.34 -6.48 -2.10
C VAL A 53 -11.39 -5.96 -3.54
N ASP A 54 -11.00 -6.77 -4.51
CA ASP A 54 -10.96 -6.42 -5.93
C ASP A 54 -12.36 -6.48 -6.58
N CYS A 55 -12.98 -7.67 -6.63
CA CYS A 55 -14.23 -7.89 -7.36
C CYS A 55 -15.47 -8.06 -6.47
N HIS A 56 -15.33 -7.95 -5.15
CA HIS A 56 -16.40 -8.09 -4.16
C HIS A 56 -17.12 -9.46 -4.10
N SER A 57 -16.65 -10.46 -4.85
CA SER A 57 -17.11 -11.85 -4.72
C SER A 57 -16.99 -12.34 -3.27
N ARG A 58 -17.93 -13.17 -2.82
CA ARG A 58 -17.93 -13.80 -1.49
C ARG A 58 -17.54 -15.29 -1.53
N LYS A 59 -17.11 -15.78 -2.69
CA LYS A 59 -16.82 -17.21 -2.93
C LYS A 59 -15.32 -17.45 -3.07
N GLY A 60 -14.85 -18.58 -2.53
CA GLY A 60 -13.46 -19.03 -2.69
C GLY A 60 -12.43 -18.03 -2.16
N LEU A 61 -12.66 -17.50 -0.95
CA LEU A 61 -11.88 -16.40 -0.40
C LEU A 61 -10.61 -16.87 0.28
N SER A 62 -9.53 -16.11 0.10
CA SER A 62 -8.25 -16.33 0.77
C SER A 62 -7.52 -15.01 0.99
N ALA A 63 -6.77 -14.92 2.08
CA ALA A 63 -5.85 -13.81 2.29
C ALA A 63 -4.64 -13.97 1.35
N HIS A 64 -4.27 -12.87 0.70
CA HIS A 64 -3.13 -12.74 -0.20
C HIS A 64 -2.15 -11.73 0.39
N HIS A 65 -0.86 -12.04 0.34
CA HIS A 65 0.21 -11.11 0.71
C HIS A 65 0.47 -10.16 -0.45
N ILE A 66 0.41 -8.84 -0.23
CA ILE A 66 0.67 -7.86 -1.30
C ILE A 66 2.14 -7.88 -1.69
N SER A 67 3.02 -7.69 -0.70
CA SER A 67 4.46 -7.77 -0.86
C SER A 67 4.96 -9.17 -0.54
N ARG A 68 5.81 -9.71 -1.41
CA ARG A 68 6.32 -11.08 -1.28
C ARG A 68 7.26 -11.24 -0.08
N LYS A 69 7.18 -12.40 0.56
CA LYS A 69 8.01 -12.79 1.72
C LYS A 69 9.50 -12.81 1.43
N CYS A 70 9.89 -13.07 0.17
CA CYS A 70 11.29 -13.05 -0.25
C CYS A 70 11.90 -11.65 -0.19
N MET A 71 11.08 -10.61 -0.31
CA MET A 71 11.49 -9.21 -0.20
C MET A 71 11.38 -8.72 1.24
N PHE A 72 10.44 -9.26 2.03
CA PHE A 72 10.09 -8.76 3.35
C PHE A 72 9.81 -9.90 4.34
N THR A 73 10.86 -10.43 4.96
CA THR A 73 10.70 -11.49 5.98
C THR A 73 9.97 -10.98 7.23
N GLY A 74 10.15 -9.71 7.60
CA GLY A 74 9.47 -9.05 8.72
C GLY A 74 7.98 -8.74 8.48
N ALA A 75 7.55 -8.59 7.22
CA ALA A 75 6.20 -8.12 6.90
C ALA A 75 5.14 -9.23 6.79
N GLU A 76 5.51 -10.49 7.04
CA GLU A 76 4.62 -11.65 6.80
C GLU A 76 3.30 -11.58 7.58
N PHE A 77 3.32 -11.00 8.78
CA PHE A 77 2.15 -10.86 9.65
C PHE A 77 1.64 -9.43 9.79
N GLU A 78 2.25 -8.49 9.06
CA GLU A 78 1.81 -7.10 9.06
C GLU A 78 0.43 -7.01 8.41
N THR A 79 -0.46 -6.25 9.04
CA THR A 79 -1.88 -6.22 8.66
C THR A 79 -2.11 -5.43 7.38
N GLY A 80 -1.27 -4.44 7.10
CA GLY A 80 -1.26 -3.69 5.84
C GLY A 80 -0.68 -4.47 4.66
N ASN A 81 0.08 -5.54 4.90
CA ASN A 81 0.68 -6.38 3.85
C ASN A 81 -0.25 -7.52 3.38
N GLY A 82 -1.57 -7.36 3.55
CA GLY A 82 -2.55 -8.39 3.23
C GLY A 82 -3.87 -7.83 2.76
N LEU A 83 -4.52 -8.55 1.85
CA LEU A 83 -5.91 -8.34 1.45
C LEU A 83 -6.59 -9.66 1.09
N THR A 84 -7.92 -9.67 1.10
CA THR A 84 -8.73 -10.82 0.75
C THR A 84 -9.02 -10.82 -0.74
N LEU A 85 -8.72 -11.93 -1.40
CA LEU A 85 -9.04 -12.15 -2.82
C LEU A 85 -9.90 -13.41 -2.97
N CYS A 86 -10.78 -13.42 -3.98
CA CYS A 86 -11.41 -14.66 -4.44
C CYS A 86 -10.41 -15.50 -5.24
N ARG A 87 -10.73 -16.78 -5.48
CA ARG A 87 -9.87 -17.70 -6.23
C ARG A 87 -9.41 -17.15 -7.58
N ASP A 88 -10.29 -16.48 -8.31
CA ASP A 88 -10.01 -16.04 -9.67
C ASP A 88 -9.05 -14.83 -9.66
N CYS A 89 -9.36 -13.79 -8.89
CA CYS A 89 -8.44 -12.65 -8.68
C CYS A 89 -7.12 -13.12 -8.03
N HIS A 90 -7.16 -14.08 -7.10
CA HIS A 90 -5.96 -14.61 -6.46
C HIS A 90 -5.08 -15.39 -7.45
N LYS A 91 -5.66 -16.04 -8.45
CA LYS A 91 -4.89 -16.67 -9.52
C LYS A 91 -4.26 -15.62 -10.44
N GLU A 92 -4.99 -14.54 -10.76
CA GLU A 92 -4.51 -13.45 -11.60
C GLU A 92 -3.28 -12.75 -11.03
N VAL A 93 -3.29 -12.41 -9.74
CA VAL A 93 -2.12 -11.82 -9.06
C VAL A 93 -0.88 -12.73 -9.11
N HIS A 94 -1.11 -14.05 -9.25
CA HIS A 94 -0.08 -15.07 -9.42
C HIS A 94 0.14 -15.48 -10.89
N GLN A 95 -0.32 -14.73 -11.90
CA GLN A 95 0.08 -15.02 -13.29
C GLN A 95 1.53 -14.57 -13.56
N GLY A 96 2.28 -15.32 -14.36
CA GLY A 96 3.70 -15.05 -14.63
C GLY A 96 4.64 -15.60 -13.56
N PHE A 97 5.81 -14.98 -13.37
CA PHE A 97 6.84 -15.50 -12.47
C PHE A 97 6.42 -15.40 -10.99
N ASN A 98 6.41 -16.55 -10.32
CA ASN A 98 6.13 -16.69 -8.88
C ASN A 98 7.26 -17.35 -8.10
N GLY A 99 8.41 -17.57 -8.75
CA GLY A 99 9.58 -18.18 -8.12
C GLY A 99 10.29 -17.24 -7.15
N ARG A 100 11.33 -17.76 -6.51
CA ARG A 100 12.32 -16.93 -5.82
C ARG A 100 13.16 -16.24 -6.90
N PRO A 101 13.28 -14.90 -6.90
CA PRO A 101 14.11 -14.21 -7.88
C PRO A 101 15.58 -14.60 -7.68
N ASP A 102 16.29 -14.70 -8.80
CA ASP A 102 17.73 -14.82 -8.84
C ASP A 102 18.34 -13.44 -8.54
N LEU A 103 18.95 -13.33 -7.36
CA LEU A 103 19.53 -12.07 -6.87
C LEU A 103 20.79 -11.65 -7.65
N SER A 104 21.30 -12.49 -8.55
CA SER A 104 22.42 -12.15 -9.44
C SER A 104 21.98 -11.38 -10.69
N LEU A 105 20.67 -11.34 -10.98
CA LEU A 105 20.12 -10.62 -12.13
C LEU A 105 19.66 -9.21 -11.74
N PRO A 106 19.54 -8.28 -12.71
CA PRO A 106 18.91 -6.98 -12.47
C PRO A 106 17.51 -7.14 -11.87
N VAL A 107 17.12 -6.18 -11.04
CA VAL A 107 15.76 -6.03 -10.53
C VAL A 107 14.79 -6.14 -11.71
N ASP A 108 13.76 -6.99 -11.57
CA ASP A 108 12.77 -7.34 -12.61
C ASP A 108 13.20 -8.14 -13.84
N ALA A 109 14.46 -8.59 -13.96
CA ALA A 109 14.89 -9.43 -15.08
C ALA A 109 14.07 -10.73 -15.25
N GLN A 110 13.44 -11.20 -14.17
CA GLN A 110 12.59 -12.41 -14.17
C GLN A 110 11.09 -12.09 -14.00
N GLY A 111 10.69 -10.82 -14.01
CA GLY A 111 9.33 -10.41 -13.64
C GLY A 111 9.00 -10.76 -12.18
N GLY A 112 10.02 -10.75 -11.32
CA GLY A 112 9.95 -11.12 -9.91
C GLY A 112 9.22 -10.10 -9.06
N GLU A 113 9.42 -8.81 -9.33
CA GLU A 113 8.83 -7.72 -8.58
C GLU A 113 7.66 -7.16 -9.37
N LYS A 114 6.46 -7.56 -9.00
CA LYS A 114 5.25 -7.04 -9.63
C LYS A 114 4.91 -5.68 -9.01
N LEU A 115 5.82 -4.70 -9.08
CA LEU A 115 5.64 -3.39 -8.44
C LEU A 115 4.33 -2.72 -8.88
N ARG A 116 4.01 -2.79 -10.18
CA ARG A 116 2.71 -2.35 -10.74
C ARG A 116 1.50 -3.07 -10.14
N LEU A 117 1.65 -4.36 -9.85
CA LEU A 117 0.59 -5.11 -9.18
C LEU A 117 0.46 -4.70 -7.73
N MET A 118 1.58 -4.52 -7.02
CA MET A 118 1.59 -4.03 -5.64
C MET A 118 0.94 -2.65 -5.55
N GLU A 119 1.32 -1.72 -6.43
CA GLU A 119 0.71 -0.40 -6.60
C GLU A 119 -0.82 -0.52 -6.69
N ARG A 120 -1.32 -1.34 -7.63
CA ARG A 120 -2.76 -1.59 -7.80
C ARG A 120 -3.41 -2.16 -6.53
N LEU A 121 -2.79 -3.17 -5.92
CA LEU A 121 -3.35 -3.84 -4.74
C LEU A 121 -3.41 -2.91 -3.53
N TYR A 122 -2.38 -2.08 -3.31
CA TYR A 122 -2.43 -1.04 -2.28
C TYR A 122 -3.47 0.03 -2.62
N SER A 123 -3.59 0.45 -3.88
CA SER A 123 -4.61 1.42 -4.31
C SER A 123 -6.04 0.93 -3.99
N ILE A 124 -6.41 -0.28 -4.41
CA ILE A 124 -7.75 -0.81 -4.14
C ILE A 124 -7.99 -1.03 -2.64
N LEU A 125 -6.94 -1.35 -1.88
CA LEU A 125 -7.05 -1.55 -0.44
C LEU A 125 -7.23 -0.21 0.31
N VAL A 126 -6.56 0.85 -0.14
CA VAL A 126 -6.77 2.22 0.34
C VAL A 126 -8.22 2.63 0.08
N ASP A 127 -8.72 2.43 -1.14
CA ASP A 127 -10.09 2.79 -1.49
C ASP A 127 -11.12 2.01 -0.65
N ASP A 128 -10.94 0.69 -0.48
CA ASP A 128 -11.80 -0.13 0.40
C ASP A 128 -11.80 0.36 1.85
N ALA A 129 -10.61 0.67 2.38
CA ALA A 129 -10.46 1.15 3.75
C ALA A 129 -11.15 2.50 3.97
N VAL A 130 -11.06 3.42 3.00
CA VAL A 130 -11.69 4.74 3.06
C VAL A 130 -13.21 4.61 2.95
N ASP A 131 -13.70 3.86 1.96
CA ASP A 131 -15.13 3.69 1.70
C ASP A 131 -15.87 3.04 2.86
N ARG A 132 -15.19 2.15 3.59
CA ARG A 132 -15.74 1.45 4.75
C ARG A 132 -15.44 2.13 6.08
N GLY A 133 -14.75 3.26 6.08
CA GLY A 133 -14.38 3.99 7.30
C GLY A 133 -13.42 3.21 8.21
N LEU A 134 -12.61 2.31 7.65
CA LEU A 134 -11.66 1.46 8.37
C LEU A 134 -10.20 1.94 8.26
N MET A 135 -9.93 3.05 7.55
CA MET A 135 -8.58 3.60 7.42
C MET A 135 -7.97 3.90 8.80
N ASN A 136 -7.07 3.03 9.25
CA ASN A 136 -6.49 3.02 10.58
C ASN A 136 -5.17 2.23 10.57
N ASP A 137 -4.12 2.80 11.18
CA ASP A 137 -2.76 2.23 11.16
C ASP A 137 -2.62 0.93 11.96
N GLU A 138 -3.57 0.58 12.82
CA GLU A 138 -3.59 -0.72 13.50
C GLU A 138 -4.18 -1.82 12.61
N LEU A 139 -5.25 -1.49 11.88
CA LEU A 139 -5.94 -2.40 10.97
C LEU A 139 -5.16 -2.63 9.66
N TYR A 140 -4.29 -1.69 9.30
CA TYR A 140 -3.47 -1.69 8.08
C TYR A 140 -1.99 -1.37 8.36
N PHE A 141 -1.48 -1.88 9.49
CA PHE A 141 -0.11 -1.66 9.92
C PHE A 141 0.90 -2.18 8.91
N LEU A 142 1.85 -1.33 8.55
CA LEU A 142 3.11 -1.67 7.88
C LEU A 142 4.25 -1.19 8.78
N SER A 143 5.43 -1.81 8.84
CA SER A 143 6.55 -1.26 9.64
C SER A 143 7.33 -0.18 8.88
N ASP A 144 8.12 0.62 9.62
CA ASP A 144 8.95 1.66 9.00
C ASP A 144 10.00 1.04 8.08
N GLU A 145 10.47 -0.17 8.39
CA GLU A 145 11.38 -0.94 7.54
C GLU A 145 10.75 -1.24 6.17
N VAL A 146 9.47 -1.62 6.15
CA VAL A 146 8.75 -1.89 4.90
C VAL A 146 8.57 -0.61 4.09
N LEU A 147 8.13 0.48 4.72
CA LEU A 147 7.94 1.77 4.04
C LEU A 147 9.27 2.35 3.53
N GLN A 148 10.34 2.27 4.33
CA GLN A 148 11.69 2.67 3.90
C GLN A 148 12.15 1.87 2.69
N THR A 149 11.84 0.57 2.64
CA THR A 149 12.22 -0.24 1.49
C THR A 149 11.47 0.17 0.23
N PHE A 150 10.16 0.43 0.30
CA PHE A 150 9.41 0.97 -0.84
C PHE A 150 9.96 2.31 -1.29
N GLY A 151 10.34 3.18 -0.34
CA GLY A 151 11.05 4.42 -0.62
C GLY A 151 12.35 4.19 -1.39
N ARG A 152 13.22 3.31 -0.91
CA ARG A 152 14.51 3.00 -1.55
C ARG A 152 14.36 2.39 -2.94
N MET A 153 13.37 1.53 -3.16
CA MET A 153 13.03 1.00 -4.49
C MET A 153 12.79 2.11 -5.50
N GLN A 154 12.24 3.24 -5.05
CA GLN A 154 11.93 4.40 -5.89
C GLN A 154 13.01 5.48 -5.83
N GLY A 155 14.14 5.19 -5.18
CA GLY A 155 15.26 6.10 -5.01
C GLY A 155 15.06 7.15 -3.92
N TYR A 156 14.23 6.93 -2.90
CA TYR A 156 14.08 7.84 -1.76
C TYR A 156 14.72 7.25 -0.49
N ASP A 157 15.79 7.89 0.02
CA ASP A 157 16.61 7.38 1.14
C ASP A 157 15.98 7.57 2.53
N GLN A 158 14.99 8.45 2.64
CA GLN A 158 14.18 8.66 3.84
C GLN A 158 12.71 8.54 3.42
N PRO A 159 11.80 8.03 4.27
CA PRO A 159 10.34 8.05 4.01
C PRO A 159 9.76 9.49 4.00
N ALA A 160 10.61 10.50 3.81
CA ALA A 160 10.29 11.91 3.89
C ALA A 160 9.31 12.33 2.77
N SER A 161 8.13 12.77 3.20
CA SER A 161 7.12 13.56 2.47
C SER A 161 5.95 12.83 1.80
N PHE A 162 5.74 11.53 2.07
CA PHE A 162 4.46 10.92 1.68
C PHE A 162 3.39 11.23 2.73
N PRO A 163 2.30 11.95 2.38
CA PRO A 163 1.24 12.27 3.32
C PRO A 163 0.36 11.06 3.63
N GLY A 164 -0.38 11.15 4.74
CA GLY A 164 -1.44 10.20 5.06
C GLY A 164 -1.02 9.00 5.90
N ALA A 165 -1.94 8.05 6.03
CA ALA A 165 -1.77 6.82 6.82
C ALA A 165 -0.73 5.88 6.19
N ARG A 166 -0.24 4.91 6.94
CA ARG A 166 0.86 4.03 6.50
C ARG A 166 0.52 3.23 5.24
N LEU A 167 -0.73 2.77 5.15
CA LEU A 167 -1.25 2.11 3.95
C LEU A 167 -1.24 3.04 2.72
N GLU A 168 -1.63 4.30 2.92
CA GLU A 168 -1.65 5.31 1.86
C GLU A 168 -0.23 5.68 1.43
N GLN A 169 0.71 5.79 2.37
CA GLN A 169 2.13 6.00 2.06
C GLN A 169 2.70 4.87 1.20
N ALA A 170 2.36 3.61 1.49
CA ALA A 170 2.80 2.48 0.66
C ALA A 170 2.28 2.56 -0.78
N TYR A 171 0.99 2.88 -0.96
CA TYR A 171 0.41 3.15 -2.29
C TYR A 171 1.16 4.29 -2.99
N LEU A 172 1.33 5.43 -2.32
CA LEU A 172 1.93 6.61 -2.92
C LEU A 172 3.39 6.39 -3.32
N MET A 173 4.17 5.70 -2.47
CA MET A 173 5.54 5.32 -2.80
C MET A 173 5.58 4.49 -4.07
N LEU A 174 4.74 3.46 -4.19
CA LEU A 174 4.72 2.58 -5.36
C LEU A 174 4.15 3.23 -6.62
N ALA A 175 3.31 4.26 -6.47
CA ALA A 175 2.76 5.04 -7.59
C ALA A 175 3.75 6.10 -8.13
N GLU A 176 4.80 6.43 -7.38
CA GLU A 176 5.83 7.34 -7.86
C GLU A 176 6.68 6.72 -8.97
N PRO A 177 7.06 7.49 -10.00
CA PRO A 177 8.16 7.11 -10.87
C PRO A 177 9.47 7.15 -10.09
N GLU A 178 10.36 6.20 -10.40
CA GLU A 178 11.71 6.17 -9.84
C GLU A 178 12.40 7.53 -10.01
N ARG A 179 12.91 8.09 -8.90
CA ARG A 179 13.48 9.43 -8.87
C ARG A 179 14.62 9.59 -9.87
N ASN A 180 15.52 8.61 -9.94
CA ASN A 180 16.71 8.68 -10.77
C ASN A 180 16.34 8.66 -12.27
N VAL A 181 15.39 7.81 -12.67
CA VAL A 181 14.88 7.77 -14.04
C VAL A 181 14.20 9.08 -14.40
N ARG A 182 13.36 9.61 -13.50
CA ARG A 182 12.70 10.90 -13.68
C ARG A 182 13.71 12.04 -13.86
N GLN A 183 14.76 12.10 -13.02
CA GLN A 183 15.80 13.12 -13.15
C GLN A 183 16.56 13.00 -14.48
N ALA A 184 16.98 11.79 -14.86
CA ALA A 184 17.68 11.57 -16.12
C ALA A 184 16.84 12.00 -17.35
N ILE A 185 15.55 11.69 -17.36
CA ILE A 185 14.63 12.15 -18.42
C ILE A 185 14.50 13.67 -18.40
N GLY A 186 14.36 14.28 -17.22
CA GLY A 186 14.31 15.73 -17.08
C GLY A 186 15.55 16.40 -17.68
N GLU A 187 16.73 15.99 -17.23
CA GLU A 187 18.03 16.51 -17.67
C GLU A 187 18.25 16.36 -19.18
N ALA A 188 17.93 15.18 -19.73
CA ALA A 188 18.03 14.92 -21.17
C ALA A 188 17.14 15.85 -22.03
N ASN A 189 16.08 16.40 -21.44
CA ASN A 189 15.16 17.33 -22.09
C ASN A 189 15.36 18.79 -21.63
N GLY A 190 16.45 19.09 -20.91
CA GLY A 190 16.78 20.45 -20.44
C GLY A 190 15.90 20.95 -19.27
N PHE A 191 15.25 20.05 -18.54
CA PHE A 191 14.42 20.34 -17.39
C PHE A 191 15.12 19.98 -16.08
N ASN A 192 15.09 20.88 -15.09
CA ASN A 192 15.49 20.56 -13.72
C ASN A 192 14.25 20.22 -12.89
N LEU A 193 14.02 18.92 -12.65
CA LEU A 193 12.85 18.42 -11.94
C LEU A 193 13.10 18.39 -10.42
N PRO A 194 12.04 18.59 -9.60
CA PRO A 194 12.20 18.64 -8.14
C PRO A 194 12.58 17.28 -7.54
N ASN A 195 13.40 17.30 -6.48
CA ASN A 195 13.91 16.08 -5.83
C ASN A 195 12.86 15.29 -5.03
N GLY A 196 11.81 15.96 -4.54
CA GLY A 196 10.73 15.31 -3.80
C GLY A 196 9.73 14.56 -4.70
N PRO A 197 8.81 13.77 -4.12
CA PRO A 197 7.78 13.03 -4.88
C PRO A 197 6.84 14.01 -5.60
N LEU A 198 6.26 13.58 -6.73
CA LEU A 198 5.28 14.38 -7.47
C LEU A 198 3.87 14.26 -6.86
N LEU A 199 3.57 13.09 -6.29
CA LEU A 199 2.27 12.60 -5.83
C LEU A 199 1.25 12.48 -6.98
N PRO A 200 0.29 11.53 -6.91
CA PRO A 200 -0.79 11.43 -7.88
C PRO A 200 -1.55 12.75 -8.03
N GLY A 201 -1.69 13.23 -9.26
CA GLY A 201 -2.32 14.53 -9.56
C GLY A 201 -1.43 15.75 -9.34
N GLY A 202 -0.16 15.57 -8.94
CA GLY A 202 0.81 16.65 -8.88
C GLY A 202 1.16 17.21 -10.27
N MET A 203 1.52 18.48 -10.31
CA MET A 203 1.93 19.17 -11.53
C MET A 203 3.30 19.81 -11.33
N VAL A 204 4.12 19.83 -12.38
CA VAL A 204 5.37 20.60 -12.40
C VAL A 204 5.21 21.72 -13.42
N LEU A 205 5.33 22.96 -12.96
CA LEU A 205 5.38 24.13 -13.83
C LEU A 205 6.83 24.44 -14.15
N MET A 206 7.15 24.49 -15.44
CA MET A 206 8.49 24.80 -15.94
C MET A 206 8.52 26.23 -16.46
N PHE A 207 9.53 26.99 -16.03
CA PHE A 207 9.77 28.34 -16.53
C PHE A 207 11.03 28.33 -17.41
N GLU A 208 10.93 28.97 -18.56
CA GLU A 208 12.10 29.24 -19.39
C GLU A 208 12.91 30.34 -18.72
N THR A 209 14.20 30.11 -18.53
CA THR A 209 15.11 31.14 -18.03
C THR A 209 16.05 31.54 -19.18
N ASP A 210 16.64 32.73 -19.11
CA ASP A 210 17.61 33.20 -20.12
C ASP A 210 18.85 32.30 -20.21
N THR A 211 19.08 31.47 -19.18
CA THR A 211 20.03 30.37 -19.22
C THR A 211 19.31 29.12 -19.75
N ARG A 212 19.94 28.30 -20.61
CA ARG A 212 19.35 27.05 -21.16
C ARG A 212 18.75 26.07 -20.12
N ALA A 213 18.94 26.30 -18.82
CA ALA A 213 18.30 25.56 -17.75
C ALA A 213 16.86 26.06 -17.51
N ARG A 214 15.88 25.18 -17.69
CA ARG A 214 14.48 25.43 -17.28
C ARG A 214 14.30 25.01 -15.83
N SER A 215 13.97 25.95 -14.95
CA SER A 215 13.69 25.66 -13.53
C SER A 215 12.21 25.34 -13.34
N GLY A 216 11.95 24.30 -12.55
CA GLY A 216 10.60 23.80 -12.31
C GLY A 216 10.18 23.95 -10.85
N PHE A 217 8.93 24.33 -10.62
CA PHE A 217 8.30 24.25 -9.30
C PHE A 217 7.18 23.22 -9.33
N ALA A 218 7.19 22.27 -8.37
CA ALA A 218 6.10 21.31 -8.23
C ALA A 218 4.97 21.89 -7.38
N ILE A 219 3.74 21.83 -7.92
CA ILE A 219 2.51 22.03 -7.18
C ILE A 219 1.98 20.66 -6.79
N ARG A 220 1.93 20.41 -5.48
CA ARG A 220 1.48 19.14 -4.91
C ARG A 220 0.27 19.41 -4.05
N ARG A 221 -0.88 18.83 -4.39
CA ARG A 221 -2.04 18.80 -3.49
C ARG A 221 -2.59 17.39 -3.48
N TYR A 222 -2.13 16.62 -2.50
CA TYR A 222 -2.68 15.30 -2.25
C TYR A 222 -3.61 15.36 -1.02
N PRO A 223 -4.94 15.24 -1.21
CA PRO A 223 -5.86 15.21 -0.08
C PRO A 223 -5.70 13.87 0.65
N VAL A 224 -5.21 13.92 1.89
CA VAL A 224 -5.12 12.73 2.75
C VAL A 224 -6.50 12.07 2.83
N ARG A 225 -6.57 10.79 2.49
CA ARG A 225 -7.84 10.05 2.47
C ARG A 225 -8.13 9.55 3.88
N THR A 226 -8.82 10.35 4.67
CA THR A 226 -9.38 9.89 5.95
C THR A 226 -10.68 9.14 5.69
N GLY A 227 -10.96 8.08 6.47
CA GLY A 227 -12.26 7.42 6.43
C GLY A 227 -13.38 8.44 6.68
N ARG A 228 -14.59 8.18 6.15
CA ARG A 228 -15.78 9.01 6.38
C ARG A 228 -16.08 9.11 7.89
N GLY A 229 -15.49 10.08 8.59
CA GLY A 229 -15.57 10.20 10.05
C GLY A 229 -14.48 11.05 10.70
N GLY A 230 -13.36 11.31 10.01
CA GLY A 230 -12.37 12.27 10.49
C GLY A 230 -12.89 13.70 10.35
N ARG A 231 -13.45 14.28 11.43
CA ARG A 231 -13.60 15.74 11.53
C ARG A 231 -12.25 16.36 11.17
N SER A 232 -12.24 17.20 10.15
CA SER A 232 -11.16 18.17 9.97
C SER A 232 -11.10 18.98 11.27
N GLU A 233 -10.09 18.75 12.10
CA GLU A 233 -9.71 19.77 13.06
C GLU A 233 -9.28 20.97 12.23
N ARG A 234 -10.16 21.99 12.22
CA ARG A 234 -9.84 23.28 11.65
C ARG A 234 -8.67 23.82 12.47
N SER A 235 -7.59 24.08 11.77
CA SER A 235 -6.54 25.02 12.14
C SER A 235 -7.10 26.18 12.98
N SER A 236 -6.57 26.30 14.21
CA SER A 236 -6.51 27.58 14.93
C SER A 236 -5.19 28.26 14.61
#